data_AF-A0A2E7EF09-F1
#
_entry.id   AF-A0A2E7EF09-F1
#
_cell.length_a   1.000
_cell.length_b   1.000
_cell.length_c   1.000
_cell.angle_alpha   90.00
_cell.angle_beta   90.00
_cell.angle_gamma   90.00
#
_symmetry.space_group_name_H-M   'P 1'
#
loop_
_entity.id
_entity.type
_entity.pdbx_description
1 polymer ?
#
loop_
_entity_poly.entity_id
_entity_poly.type
_entity_poly.pdbx_seq_one_letter_code
_entity_poly.pdbx_strand_id
1 'polypeptide(L)'
;MRFFSLSVFVVITLVAADFTDASIVIGDFEVSGNQTVSFAGRTQSQLDLIASGSVPEPDGIQKVIQDIANFGKTSPDAISITGFDTLSITATGTWANTANLSSNGMGPSGNSGDNKTTKAGYRIFGISGMSARLNTLIGVFLSDDIPDPNGLPEMLSVNDGDDMTTPLLNQTFAIGADLSNIIVPENATRLFLGHHDGQQFKNNSGLVTATITGTSVNTLNAVPEPSTILIWLVLGMVGYTSMRFRSFFSV
;
A
#
# COMPACT_ATOMS: atom_id res chain seq x y z
N MET A 1 72.14 -4.82 -26.29
CA MET A 1 70.68 -4.79 -26.52
C MET A 1 69.97 -5.16 -25.23
N ARG A 2 69.31 -4.21 -24.56
CA ARG A 2 68.48 -4.47 -23.37
C ARG A 2 67.03 -4.18 -23.75
N PHE A 3 66.18 -5.19 -23.70
CA PHE A 3 64.74 -5.03 -23.92
C PHE A 3 64.10 -4.59 -22.60
N PHE A 4 63.49 -3.40 -22.59
CA PHE A 4 62.61 -2.96 -21.52
C PHE A 4 61.23 -3.58 -21.75
N SER A 5 60.78 -4.42 -20.83
CA SER A 5 59.39 -4.91 -20.79
C SER A 5 58.58 -3.97 -19.90
N LEU A 6 57.56 -3.34 -20.47
CA LEU A 6 56.64 -2.45 -19.77
C LEU A 6 55.35 -3.23 -19.50
N SER A 7 55.15 -3.66 -18.26
CA SER A 7 53.91 -4.32 -17.82
C SER A 7 52.88 -3.26 -17.45
N VAL A 8 51.80 -3.16 -18.22
CA VAL A 8 50.65 -2.31 -17.89
C VAL A 8 49.68 -3.13 -17.03
N PHE A 9 49.52 -2.75 -15.77
CA PHE A 9 48.48 -3.29 -14.90
C PHE A 9 47.20 -2.46 -15.08
N VAL A 10 46.14 -3.08 -15.56
CA VAL A 10 44.79 -2.49 -15.56
C VAL A 10 44.12 -2.87 -14.25
N VAL A 11 43.90 -1.88 -13.38
CA VAL A 11 43.13 -2.05 -12.14
C VAL A 11 41.66 -1.80 -12.48
N ILE A 12 40.85 -2.86 -12.52
CA ILE A 12 39.40 -2.75 -12.65
C ILE A 12 38.84 -2.50 -11.25
N THR A 13 38.38 -1.28 -11.01
CA THR A 13 37.64 -0.96 -9.77
C THR A 13 36.17 -1.27 -10.02
N LEU A 14 35.65 -2.34 -9.43
CA LEU A 14 34.21 -2.56 -9.35
C LEU A 14 33.63 -1.54 -8.37
N VAL A 15 32.84 -0.59 -8.86
CA VAL A 15 32.00 0.24 -8.01
C VAL A 15 30.70 -0.53 -7.80
N ALA A 16 30.54 -1.15 -6.63
CA ALA A 16 29.23 -1.61 -6.19
C ALA A 16 28.39 -0.36 -5.88
N ALA A 17 27.35 -0.13 -6.66
CA ALA A 17 26.35 0.87 -6.29
C ALA A 17 25.53 0.29 -5.15
N ASP A 18 25.65 0.86 -3.94
CA ASP A 18 24.68 0.64 -2.88
C ASP A 18 23.36 1.27 -3.34
N PHE A 19 22.42 0.44 -3.78
CA PHE A 19 21.05 0.86 -3.97
C PHE A 19 20.38 0.84 -2.60
N THR A 20 20.39 1.97 -1.91
CA THR A 20 19.51 2.15 -0.76
C THR A 20 18.09 2.23 -1.29
N ASP A 21 17.21 1.35 -0.82
CA ASP A 21 15.78 1.40 -1.06
C ASP A 21 15.25 2.81 -0.72
N ALA A 22 14.99 3.61 -1.75
CA ALA A 22 14.53 4.97 -1.56
C ALA A 22 13.04 4.93 -1.22
N SER A 23 12.69 5.36 -0.01
CA SER A 23 11.29 5.60 0.36
C SER A 23 10.75 6.80 -0.42
N ILE A 24 9.62 6.62 -1.10
CA ILE A 24 8.94 7.63 -1.91
C ILE A 24 7.65 8.05 -1.21
N VAL A 25 7.41 9.34 -1.06
CA VAL A 25 6.12 9.85 -0.59
C VAL A 25 5.09 9.64 -1.70
N ILE A 26 4.08 8.81 -1.42
CA ILE A 26 2.94 8.56 -2.31
C ILE A 26 2.00 9.77 -2.26
N GLY A 27 1.73 10.29 -1.05
CA GLY A 27 0.95 11.51 -0.86
C GLY A 27 0.33 11.64 0.52
N ASP A 28 -0.40 12.73 0.70
CA ASP A 28 -1.26 13.00 1.86
C ASP A 28 -2.72 12.80 1.45
N PHE A 29 -3.46 12.01 2.23
CA PHE A 29 -4.82 11.62 1.95
C PHE A 29 -5.74 12.00 3.11
N GLU A 30 -6.82 12.72 2.78
CA GLU A 30 -7.84 13.09 3.76
C GLU A 30 -8.86 11.96 3.92
N VAL A 31 -9.01 11.46 5.15
CA VAL A 31 -9.94 10.41 5.53
C VAL A 31 -11.04 11.01 6.41
N SER A 32 -12.19 11.30 5.81
CA SER A 32 -13.35 11.84 6.52
C SER A 32 -13.86 10.87 7.57
N GLY A 33 -14.30 11.35 8.73
CA GLY A 33 -14.86 10.52 9.81
C GLY A 33 -16.03 9.62 9.36
N ASN A 34 -16.68 9.94 8.25
CA ASN A 34 -17.77 9.14 7.68
C ASN A 34 -17.29 7.96 6.82
N GLN A 35 -16.01 7.86 6.44
CA GLN A 35 -15.55 6.83 5.52
C GLN A 35 -15.36 5.47 6.19
N THR A 36 -15.82 4.41 5.52
CA THR A 36 -15.66 3.02 5.95
C THR A 36 -15.04 2.17 4.85
N VAL A 37 -14.05 1.35 5.20
CA VAL A 37 -13.45 0.39 4.25
C VAL A 37 -14.42 -0.70 3.81
N SER A 38 -15.54 -0.87 4.50
CA SER A 38 -16.55 -1.89 4.19
C SER A 38 -17.17 -1.72 2.79
N PHE A 39 -17.14 -0.51 2.24
CA PHE A 39 -17.66 -0.19 0.90
C PHE A 39 -16.55 -0.09 -0.16
N ALA A 40 -15.30 -0.39 0.19
CA ALA A 40 -14.16 -0.31 -0.71
C ALA A 40 -14.37 -1.15 -1.97
N GLY A 41 -13.98 -0.60 -3.12
CA GLY A 41 -14.06 -1.28 -4.41
C GLY A 41 -15.48 -1.49 -4.97
N ARG A 42 -16.53 -0.91 -4.37
CA ARG A 42 -17.91 -1.06 -4.83
C ARG A 42 -18.54 0.24 -5.32
N THR A 43 -19.52 0.12 -6.19
CA THR A 43 -20.41 1.22 -6.59
C THR A 43 -21.68 1.24 -5.74
N GLN A 44 -22.36 2.40 -5.69
CA GLN A 44 -23.69 2.52 -5.07
C GLN A 44 -24.66 1.42 -5.54
N SER A 45 -24.74 1.20 -6.86
CA SER A 45 -25.67 0.22 -7.43
C SER A 45 -25.39 -1.22 -7.00
N GLN A 46 -24.12 -1.58 -6.81
CA GLN A 46 -23.73 -2.88 -6.28
C GLN A 46 -24.12 -3.03 -4.80
N LEU A 47 -23.94 -1.97 -4.00
CA LEU A 47 -24.34 -1.96 -2.60
C LEU A 47 -25.86 -2.08 -2.44
N ASP A 48 -26.63 -1.36 -3.25
CA ASP A 48 -28.09 -1.40 -3.24
C ASP A 48 -28.63 -2.80 -3.61
N LEU A 49 -27.99 -3.47 -4.57
CA LEU A 49 -28.34 -4.84 -4.96
C LEU A 49 -28.11 -5.83 -3.82
N ILE A 50 -26.98 -5.72 -3.12
CA ILE A 50 -26.67 -6.57 -1.96
C ILE A 50 -27.64 -6.30 -0.81
N ALA A 51 -27.93 -5.02 -0.52
CA ALA A 51 -28.82 -4.64 0.57
C ALA A 51 -30.29 -5.07 0.35
N SER A 52 -30.74 -5.12 -0.90
CA SER A 52 -32.09 -5.58 -1.26
C SER A 52 -32.24 -7.12 -1.30
N GLY A 53 -31.12 -7.85 -1.33
CA GLY A 53 -31.06 -9.32 -1.47
C GLY A 53 -31.51 -10.16 -0.27
N SER A 54 -32.19 -9.58 0.73
CA SER A 54 -32.63 -10.28 1.96
C SER A 54 -31.46 -10.98 2.69
N VAL A 55 -30.48 -10.19 3.15
CA VAL A 55 -29.38 -10.70 3.95
C VAL A 55 -29.94 -11.26 5.27
N PRO A 56 -29.66 -12.52 5.65
CA PRO A 56 -30.22 -13.15 6.83
C PRO A 56 -29.53 -12.73 8.15
N GLU A 57 -29.13 -11.47 8.28
CA GLU A 57 -28.39 -10.98 9.45
C GLU A 57 -29.15 -9.80 10.10
N PRO A 58 -29.78 -10.01 11.28
CA PRO A 58 -30.55 -8.96 11.94
C PRO A 58 -29.66 -7.89 12.57
N ASP A 59 -28.37 -8.14 12.81
CA ASP A 59 -27.52 -7.24 13.57
C ASP A 59 -26.90 -6.15 12.68
N GLY A 60 -27.44 -4.94 12.83
CA GLY A 60 -26.88 -3.73 12.21
C GLY A 60 -27.32 -3.48 10.77
N ILE A 61 -28.13 -4.34 10.15
CA ILE A 61 -28.53 -4.19 8.74
C ILE A 61 -29.26 -2.87 8.44
N GLN A 62 -30.10 -2.39 9.37
CA GLN A 62 -30.76 -1.10 9.22
C GLN A 62 -29.75 0.06 9.20
N LYS A 63 -28.65 -0.06 9.95
CA LYS A 63 -27.58 0.93 9.99
C LYS A 63 -26.72 0.86 8.72
N VAL A 64 -26.46 -0.35 8.22
CA VAL A 64 -25.83 -0.59 6.91
C VAL A 64 -26.65 0.08 5.79
N ILE A 65 -27.97 -0.16 5.73
CA ILE A 65 -28.86 0.45 4.73
C ILE A 65 -28.79 1.99 4.80
N GLN A 66 -28.76 2.56 6.01
CA GLN A 66 -28.60 4.00 6.19
C GLN A 66 -27.25 4.50 5.68
N ASP A 67 -26.16 3.78 5.92
CA ASP A 67 -24.84 4.17 5.45
C ASP A 67 -24.69 4.02 3.93
N ILE A 68 -25.32 3.00 3.32
CA ILE A 68 -25.42 2.83 1.87
C ILE A 68 -26.20 3.99 1.24
N ALA A 69 -27.32 4.41 1.86
CA ALA A 69 -28.06 5.58 1.39
C ALA A 69 -27.24 6.89 1.49
N ASN A 70 -26.11 6.88 2.18
CA ASN A 70 -25.16 7.99 2.29
C ASN A 70 -23.80 7.66 1.66
N PHE A 71 -23.74 6.74 0.69
CA PHE A 71 -22.52 6.29 0.03
C PHE A 71 -21.60 7.44 -0.42
N GLY A 72 -22.14 8.53 -0.95
CA GLY A 72 -21.33 9.69 -1.39
C GLY A 72 -20.51 10.35 -0.27
N LYS A 73 -20.76 10.02 1.00
CA LYS A 73 -19.96 10.42 2.17
C LYS A 73 -19.22 9.26 2.82
N THR A 74 -19.77 8.05 2.74
CA THR A 74 -19.26 6.88 3.44
C THR A 74 -18.29 6.04 2.61
N SER A 75 -18.28 6.23 1.28
CA SER A 75 -17.33 5.57 0.39
C SER A 75 -15.91 6.10 0.59
N PRO A 76 -14.92 5.21 0.77
CA PRO A 76 -13.53 5.57 0.78
C PRO A 76 -13.01 5.79 -0.64
N ASP A 77 -12.00 6.63 -0.78
CA ASP A 77 -11.30 6.84 -2.04
C ASP A 77 -10.22 5.75 -2.25
N ALA A 78 -9.99 5.40 -3.52
CA ALA A 78 -8.95 4.44 -3.90
C ALA A 78 -7.60 5.15 -4.01
N ILE A 79 -6.59 4.61 -3.32
CA ILE A 79 -5.21 5.06 -3.40
C ILE A 79 -4.43 4.05 -4.26
N SER A 80 -3.86 4.50 -5.37
CA SER A 80 -3.02 3.63 -6.21
C SER A 80 -1.73 3.30 -5.48
N ILE A 81 -1.44 2.00 -5.37
CA ILE A 81 -0.22 1.47 -4.72
C ILE A 81 0.57 0.54 -5.64
N THR A 82 0.22 0.51 -6.93
CA THR A 82 0.90 -0.31 -7.93
C THR A 82 2.40 0.00 -7.97
N GLY A 83 3.22 -1.04 -7.83
CA GLY A 83 4.68 -0.95 -7.91
C GLY A 83 5.38 -0.70 -6.57
N PHE A 84 4.66 -0.69 -5.45
CA PHE A 84 5.26 -0.67 -4.11
C PHE A 84 5.18 -2.04 -3.45
N ASP A 85 6.24 -2.47 -2.78
CA ASP A 85 6.28 -3.75 -2.05
C ASP A 85 6.01 -3.55 -0.57
N THR A 86 6.42 -2.41 -0.02
CA THR A 86 6.12 -2.04 1.36
C THR A 86 5.63 -0.61 1.46
N LEU A 87 4.75 -0.37 2.43
CA LEU A 87 4.24 0.96 2.78
C LEU A 87 4.56 1.30 4.23
N SER A 88 4.66 2.59 4.51
CA SER A 88 4.55 3.14 5.85
C SER A 88 3.52 4.27 5.83
N ILE A 89 2.65 4.28 6.84
CA ILE A 89 1.55 5.22 6.96
C ILE A 89 1.69 5.93 8.30
N THR A 90 1.63 7.25 8.27
CA THR A 90 1.47 8.08 9.48
C THR A 90 0.21 8.88 9.36
N ALA A 91 -0.48 9.13 10.47
CA ALA A 91 -1.77 9.76 10.48
C ALA A 91 -1.88 10.79 11.60
N THR A 92 -2.49 11.93 11.29
CA THR A 92 -2.75 13.00 12.24
C THR A 92 -4.17 13.55 12.07
N GLY A 93 -4.61 14.38 13.01
CA GLY A 93 -5.97 14.92 13.03
C GLY A 93 -6.86 14.23 14.05
N THR A 94 -8.14 14.54 14.01
CA THR A 94 -9.12 14.05 14.97
C THR A 94 -10.45 13.78 14.30
N TRP A 95 -11.08 12.69 14.70
CA TRP A 95 -12.43 12.37 14.27
C TRP A 95 -13.23 11.79 15.44
N ALA A 96 -14.55 11.71 15.28
CA ALA A 96 -15.44 11.13 16.27
C ALA A 96 -16.48 10.25 15.58
N ASN A 97 -16.77 9.10 16.18
CA ASN A 97 -17.91 8.25 15.81
C ASN A 97 -19.28 8.81 16.23
N THR A 98 -19.34 10.13 16.40
CA THR A 98 -20.55 10.88 16.73
C THR A 98 -20.48 12.23 16.02
N ALA A 99 -21.59 12.96 16.02
CA ALA A 99 -21.64 14.29 15.40
C ALA A 99 -20.86 15.35 16.21
N ASN A 100 -20.49 15.05 17.47
CA ASN A 100 -19.86 16.02 18.36
C ASN A 100 -18.36 15.77 18.49
N LEU A 101 -17.60 16.29 17.52
CA LEU A 101 -16.14 16.24 17.49
C LEU A 101 -15.49 16.91 18.70
N SER A 102 -16.04 18.02 19.19
CA SER A 102 -15.40 18.83 20.24
C SER A 102 -15.23 18.11 21.58
N SER A 103 -16.11 17.15 21.87
CA SER A 103 -16.11 16.40 23.13
C SER A 103 -15.71 14.93 22.96
N ASN A 104 -15.78 14.38 21.75
CA ASN A 104 -15.51 12.96 21.48
C ASN A 104 -14.38 12.74 20.45
N GLY A 105 -13.69 13.82 20.05
CA GLY A 105 -12.61 13.76 19.07
C GLY A 105 -11.45 12.91 19.59
N MET A 106 -11.08 11.91 18.79
CA MET A 106 -9.98 11.01 19.06
C MET A 106 -8.98 11.06 17.91
N GLY A 107 -7.70 10.84 18.24
CA GLY A 107 -6.66 10.66 17.23
C GLY A 107 -6.77 9.31 16.53
N PRO A 108 -5.95 9.07 15.48
CA PRO A 108 -6.05 7.87 14.64
C PRO A 108 -5.79 6.55 15.37
N SER A 109 -5.11 6.57 16.53
CA SER A 109 -4.90 5.37 17.36
C SER A 109 -6.16 4.82 18.04
N GLY A 110 -7.27 5.57 18.00
CA GLY A 110 -8.54 5.18 18.60
C GLY A 110 -8.62 5.41 20.11
N ASN A 111 -9.80 5.11 20.66
CA ASN A 111 -10.15 5.27 22.07
C ASN A 111 -9.58 4.13 22.92
N SER A 112 -8.68 4.45 23.84
CA SER A 112 -8.12 3.46 24.77
C SER A 112 -9.22 2.85 25.64
N GLY A 113 -9.42 1.53 25.53
CA GLY A 113 -10.35 0.78 26.38
C GLY A 113 -11.74 0.54 25.79
N ASP A 114 -12.05 1.06 24.60
CA ASP A 114 -13.28 0.70 23.89
C ASP A 114 -12.94 -0.15 22.66
N ASN A 115 -12.93 -1.48 22.84
CA ASN A 115 -12.69 -2.42 21.76
C ASN A 115 -14.01 -2.81 21.09
N LYS A 116 -14.05 -2.74 19.76
CA LYS A 116 -15.20 -3.12 18.95
C LYS A 116 -14.79 -4.12 17.88
N THR A 117 -15.71 -5.01 17.57
CA THR A 117 -15.64 -5.87 16.40
C THR A 117 -16.58 -5.34 15.33
N THR A 118 -16.14 -5.32 14.07
CA THR A 118 -16.98 -4.95 12.93
C THR A 118 -18.26 -5.78 12.92
N LYS A 119 -19.41 -5.13 12.73
CA LYS A 119 -20.70 -5.85 12.68
C LYS A 119 -20.79 -6.74 11.44
N ALA A 120 -21.40 -7.91 11.61
CA ALA A 120 -21.53 -8.90 10.54
C ALA A 120 -22.19 -8.35 9.28
N GLY A 121 -23.18 -7.46 9.42
CA GLY A 121 -23.84 -6.78 8.30
C GLY A 121 -22.91 -5.95 7.41
N TYR A 122 -21.70 -5.58 7.83
CA TYR A 122 -20.72 -4.88 6.98
C TYR A 122 -19.76 -5.84 6.25
N ARG A 123 -19.75 -7.13 6.62
CA ARG A 123 -18.87 -8.14 6.02
C ARG A 123 -19.45 -8.72 4.72
N ILE A 124 -20.75 -8.53 4.50
CA ILE A 124 -21.48 -8.97 3.30
C ILE A 124 -20.99 -8.32 2.00
N PHE A 125 -20.12 -7.32 2.12
CA PHE A 125 -19.52 -6.62 0.98
C PHE A 125 -18.18 -7.22 0.55
N GLY A 126 -17.76 -8.35 1.13
CA GLY A 126 -16.51 -9.00 0.72
C GLY A 126 -15.27 -8.46 1.43
N ILE A 127 -15.43 -7.76 2.55
CA ILE A 127 -14.34 -7.24 3.38
C ILE A 127 -14.39 -7.93 4.75
N SER A 128 -13.26 -8.45 5.25
CA SER A 128 -13.20 -9.34 6.43
C SER A 128 -13.80 -8.74 7.70
N GLY A 129 -13.74 -7.41 7.86
CA GLY A 129 -13.91 -6.71 9.13
C GLY A 129 -12.68 -6.86 10.02
N MET A 130 -12.75 -6.33 11.26
CA MET A 130 -11.69 -6.47 12.25
C MET A 130 -12.17 -6.33 13.71
N SER A 131 -11.29 -6.66 14.67
CA SER A 131 -11.42 -6.25 16.07
C SER A 131 -10.30 -5.28 16.45
N ALA A 132 -10.65 -4.07 16.84
CA ALA A 132 -9.70 -3.04 17.22
C ALA A 132 -10.35 -2.04 18.18
N ARG A 133 -9.56 -1.07 18.64
CA ARG A 133 -10.09 0.07 19.38
C ARG A 133 -11.04 0.85 18.48
N LEU A 134 -12.18 1.24 19.04
CA LEU A 134 -13.09 2.19 18.43
C LEU A 134 -12.31 3.46 18.09
N ASN A 135 -12.63 4.08 16.97
CA ASN A 135 -11.97 5.26 16.45
C ASN A 135 -10.59 5.04 15.80
N THR A 136 -10.13 3.80 15.64
CA THR A 136 -8.86 3.52 14.96
C THR A 136 -8.96 3.77 13.45
N LEU A 137 -7.93 4.39 12.86
CA LEU A 137 -7.74 4.43 11.40
C LEU A 137 -7.38 3.04 10.90
N ILE A 138 -8.05 2.59 9.85
CA ILE A 138 -7.93 1.24 9.30
C ILE A 138 -7.72 1.28 7.79
N GLY A 139 -7.15 0.20 7.26
CA GLY A 139 -6.90 0.02 5.84
C GLY A 139 -7.44 -1.31 5.31
N VAL A 140 -7.60 -1.39 3.99
CA VAL A 140 -7.77 -2.65 3.26
C VAL A 140 -7.10 -2.55 1.89
N PHE A 141 -6.41 -3.61 1.50
CA PHE A 141 -5.83 -3.76 0.16
C PHE A 141 -6.79 -4.52 -0.75
N LEU A 142 -6.97 -4.02 -1.97
CA LEU A 142 -7.77 -4.66 -3.02
C LEU A 142 -6.97 -4.78 -4.33
N SER A 143 -7.28 -5.80 -5.12
CA SER A 143 -6.99 -5.83 -6.56
C SER A 143 -7.98 -4.95 -7.31
N ASP A 144 -8.05 -5.03 -8.64
CA ASP A 144 -9.08 -4.35 -9.44
C ASP A 144 -10.43 -5.08 -9.43
N ASP A 145 -10.48 -6.31 -8.93
CA ASP A 145 -11.69 -7.11 -8.86
C ASP A 145 -12.67 -6.60 -7.80
N ILE A 146 -13.95 -6.89 -8.00
CA ILE A 146 -14.98 -6.63 -6.99
C ILE A 146 -14.80 -7.66 -5.86
N PRO A 147 -14.75 -7.23 -4.58
CA PRO A 147 -14.59 -8.15 -3.46
C PRO A 147 -15.67 -9.24 -3.42
N ASP A 148 -15.30 -10.49 -3.17
CA ASP A 148 -16.22 -11.63 -3.07
C ASP A 148 -16.68 -11.85 -1.60
N PRO A 149 -17.98 -11.73 -1.30
CA PRO A 149 -18.50 -12.01 0.05
C PRO A 149 -18.31 -13.45 0.54
N ASN A 150 -18.02 -14.41 -0.34
CA ASN A 150 -17.84 -15.82 0.05
C ASN A 150 -16.37 -16.19 0.31
N GLY A 151 -15.43 -15.32 -0.04
CA GLY A 151 -13.98 -15.56 0.05
C GLY A 151 -13.29 -14.72 1.11
N LEU A 152 -13.97 -14.40 2.21
CA LEU A 152 -13.44 -13.51 3.24
C LEU A 152 -12.21 -14.11 3.95
N PRO A 153 -11.09 -13.37 4.04
CA PRO A 153 -9.99 -13.73 4.93
C PRO A 153 -10.43 -13.75 6.41
N GLU A 154 -9.60 -14.37 7.25
CA GLU A 154 -9.77 -14.30 8.69
C GLU A 154 -9.71 -12.85 9.17
N MET A 155 -10.47 -12.55 10.22
CA MET A 155 -10.55 -11.21 10.78
C MET A 155 -9.35 -10.96 11.68
N LEU A 156 -8.61 -9.87 11.44
CA LEU A 156 -7.51 -9.48 12.34
C LEU A 156 -8.05 -8.82 13.62
N SER A 157 -7.32 -9.02 14.71
CA SER A 157 -7.63 -8.51 16.04
C SER A 157 -6.40 -7.89 16.71
N VAL A 158 -6.45 -6.58 16.93
CA VAL A 158 -5.43 -5.86 17.72
C VAL A 158 -5.36 -6.40 19.15
N ASN A 159 -6.47 -6.93 19.67
CA ASN A 159 -6.56 -7.44 21.03
C ASN A 159 -5.91 -8.81 21.19
N ASP A 160 -5.93 -9.62 20.13
CA ASP A 160 -5.32 -10.95 20.12
C ASP A 160 -3.83 -10.89 19.73
N GLY A 161 -3.34 -9.69 19.38
CA GLY A 161 -1.93 -9.45 19.03
C GLY A 161 -1.59 -9.85 17.61
N ASP A 162 -2.58 -9.86 16.71
CA ASP A 162 -2.36 -10.19 15.31
C ASP A 162 -1.44 -9.18 14.61
N ASP A 163 -0.71 -9.66 13.61
CA ASP A 163 0.18 -8.83 12.81
C ASP A 163 -0.61 -7.95 11.83
N MET A 164 -0.52 -6.63 12.01
CA MET A 164 -1.15 -5.64 11.14
C MET A 164 -0.27 -5.26 9.94
N THR A 165 0.99 -5.72 9.91
CA THR A 165 1.97 -5.38 8.86
C THR A 165 1.92 -6.32 7.67
N THR A 166 1.26 -7.48 7.77
CA THR A 166 1.12 -8.43 6.66
C THR A 166 -0.34 -8.79 6.35
N PRO A 167 -1.21 -7.79 6.07
CA PRO A 167 -2.59 -8.07 5.72
C PRO A 167 -2.70 -8.86 4.41
N LEU A 168 -3.82 -9.54 4.20
CA LEU A 168 -4.19 -10.17 2.94
C LEU A 168 -5.09 -9.24 2.10
N LEU A 169 -5.29 -9.59 0.82
CA LEU A 169 -6.33 -8.95 0.01
C LEU A 169 -7.70 -9.09 0.68
N ASN A 170 -8.50 -8.03 0.65
CA ASN A 170 -9.83 -7.94 1.29
C ASN A 170 -9.81 -8.04 2.84
N GLN A 171 -8.62 -8.09 3.46
CA GLN A 171 -8.48 -8.16 4.91
C GLN A 171 -8.29 -6.77 5.50
N THR A 172 -9.16 -6.40 6.44
CA THR A 172 -9.03 -5.14 7.17
C THR A 172 -7.92 -5.24 8.22
N PHE A 173 -7.09 -4.20 8.33
CA PHE A 173 -6.02 -4.10 9.32
C PHE A 173 -6.02 -2.73 10.00
N ALA A 174 -5.56 -2.67 11.25
CA ALA A 174 -5.41 -1.41 11.99
C ALA A 174 -4.12 -0.71 11.60
N ILE A 175 -4.23 0.59 11.32
CA ILE A 175 -3.09 1.47 11.05
C ILE A 175 -2.77 2.30 12.29
N GLY A 176 -3.78 2.93 12.90
CA GLY A 176 -3.55 3.83 14.02
C GLY A 176 -2.90 5.16 13.59
N ALA A 177 -2.08 5.74 14.48
CA ALA A 177 -1.32 6.97 14.19
C ALA A 177 -0.08 6.71 13.33
N ASP A 178 0.48 5.51 13.40
CA ASP A 178 1.66 5.12 12.67
C ASP A 178 1.70 3.60 12.51
N LEU A 179 1.98 3.15 11.28
CA LEU A 179 2.29 1.76 10.98
C LEU A 179 3.30 1.71 9.83
N SER A 180 4.44 1.10 10.09
CA SER A 180 5.55 1.00 9.13
C SER A 180 5.78 -0.44 8.66
N ASN A 181 6.44 -0.58 7.51
CA ASN A 181 6.82 -1.88 6.92
C ASN A 181 5.61 -2.78 6.61
N ILE A 182 4.50 -2.17 6.20
CA ILE A 182 3.31 -2.89 5.76
C ILE A 182 3.65 -3.55 4.43
N ILE A 183 3.62 -4.87 4.37
CA ILE A 183 3.82 -5.63 3.14
C ILE A 183 2.58 -5.49 2.28
N VAL A 184 2.77 -5.02 1.04
CA VAL A 184 1.71 -4.94 0.04
C VAL A 184 1.37 -6.37 -0.40
N PRO A 185 0.10 -6.81 -0.29
CA PRO A 185 -0.27 -8.16 -0.69
C PRO A 185 -0.06 -8.38 -2.19
N GLU A 186 0.25 -9.62 -2.58
CA GLU A 186 0.34 -9.97 -3.99
C GLU A 186 -0.97 -9.60 -4.73
N ASN A 187 -0.84 -9.01 -5.91
CA ASN A 187 -1.94 -8.53 -6.76
C ASN A 187 -2.74 -7.34 -6.20
N ALA A 188 -2.32 -6.73 -5.08
CA ALA A 188 -2.93 -5.49 -4.63
C ALA A 188 -2.54 -4.32 -5.55
N THR A 189 -3.55 -3.61 -6.04
CA THR A 189 -3.39 -2.42 -6.89
C THR A 189 -3.87 -1.16 -6.17
N ARG A 190 -4.70 -1.31 -5.14
CA ARG A 190 -5.37 -0.23 -4.44
C ARG A 190 -5.34 -0.42 -2.93
N LEU A 191 -5.11 0.67 -2.22
CA LEU A 191 -5.34 0.80 -0.77
C LEU A 191 -6.56 1.69 -0.55
N PHE A 192 -7.41 1.31 0.39
CA PHE A 192 -8.52 2.13 0.86
C PHE A 192 -8.35 2.39 2.35
N LEU A 193 -8.60 3.63 2.75
CA LEU A 193 -8.54 4.06 4.14
C LEU A 193 -9.93 4.37 4.66
N GLY A 194 -10.15 4.11 5.93
CA GLY A 194 -11.40 4.44 6.61
C GLY A 194 -11.25 4.30 8.10
N HIS A 195 -12.38 4.33 8.79
CA HIS A 195 -12.42 4.42 10.24
C HIS A 195 -13.08 3.20 10.86
N HIS A 196 -12.65 2.83 12.08
CA HIS A 196 -13.25 1.74 12.84
C HIS A 196 -14.29 2.24 13.84
N ASP A 197 -15.55 2.31 13.39
CA ASP A 197 -16.73 2.52 14.26
C ASP A 197 -17.52 1.21 14.49
N GLY A 198 -17.40 0.29 13.53
CA GLY A 198 -18.14 -0.96 13.47
C GLY A 198 -19.53 -0.86 12.85
N GLN A 199 -20.17 0.32 12.82
CA GLN A 199 -21.44 0.64 12.14
C GLN A 199 -21.80 2.14 12.27
N GLN A 200 -22.78 2.63 11.51
CA GLN A 200 -23.34 4.00 11.58
C GLN A 200 -22.40 5.14 11.23
N PHE A 201 -21.71 4.98 10.10
CA PHE A 201 -20.74 5.96 9.68
C PHE A 201 -21.34 7.32 9.32
N LYS A 202 -22.63 7.39 8.96
CA LYS A 202 -23.32 8.64 8.58
C LYS A 202 -23.23 9.76 9.64
N ASN A 203 -23.28 9.44 10.92
CA ASN A 203 -23.31 10.46 11.99
C ASN A 203 -21.92 10.80 12.53
N ASN A 204 -20.87 10.33 11.88
CA ASN A 204 -19.50 10.60 12.31
C ASN A 204 -19.05 11.97 11.82
N SER A 205 -17.99 12.49 12.43
CA SER A 205 -17.48 13.82 12.14
C SER A 205 -15.96 13.90 12.27
N GLY A 206 -15.38 14.96 11.74
CA GLY A 206 -13.94 15.21 11.75
C GLY A 206 -13.20 14.59 10.58
N LEU A 207 -11.87 14.65 10.66
CA LEU A 207 -10.96 14.40 9.55
C LEU A 207 -9.63 13.89 10.09
N VAL A 208 -9.08 12.89 9.43
CA VAL A 208 -7.71 12.43 9.63
C VAL A 208 -6.94 12.61 8.33
N THR A 209 -5.71 13.10 8.40
CA THR A 209 -4.79 13.16 7.25
C THR A 209 -3.78 12.04 7.40
N ALA A 210 -3.73 11.14 6.42
CA ALA A 210 -2.79 10.03 6.34
C ALA A 210 -1.70 10.34 5.30
N THR A 211 -0.45 10.41 5.74
CA THR A 211 0.73 10.49 4.87
C THR A 211 1.24 9.09 4.60
N ILE A 212 1.35 8.73 3.32
CA ILE A 212 1.78 7.41 2.88
C ILE A 212 3.12 7.54 2.18
N THR A 213 4.06 6.71 2.59
CA THR A 213 5.33 6.48 1.90
C THR A 213 5.42 5.03 1.44
N GLY A 214 5.91 4.79 0.24
CA GLY A 214 6.11 3.47 -0.31
C GLY A 214 7.56 3.22 -0.66
N THR A 215 7.97 1.97 -0.53
CA THR A 215 9.25 1.50 -1.02
C THR A 215 8.99 0.42 -2.06
N SER A 216 9.54 0.64 -3.25
CA SER A 216 9.64 -0.39 -4.27
C SER A 216 10.99 -1.07 -4.10
N VAL A 217 11.00 -2.39 -3.91
CA VAL A 217 12.16 -3.20 -4.26
C VAL A 217 12.19 -3.22 -5.78
N ASN A 218 12.67 -2.12 -6.35
CA ASN A 218 13.11 -2.14 -7.72
C ASN A 218 14.23 -3.18 -7.75
N THR A 219 13.89 -4.39 -8.24
CA THR A 219 14.80 -5.24 -8.98
C THR A 219 15.26 -4.42 -10.18
N LEU A 220 16.13 -3.44 -9.96
CA LEU A 220 17.13 -3.07 -10.94
C LEU A 220 18.03 -4.31 -11.05
N ASN A 221 17.50 -5.33 -11.75
CA ASN A 221 18.22 -5.90 -12.86
C ASN A 221 18.53 -4.75 -13.84
N ALA A 222 19.33 -3.77 -13.42
CA ALA A 222 20.27 -3.15 -14.30
C ALA A 222 21.18 -4.30 -14.70
N VAL A 223 20.74 -5.06 -15.71
CA VAL A 223 21.58 -5.96 -16.46
C VAL A 223 22.79 -5.10 -16.81
N PRO A 224 23.99 -5.36 -16.25
CA PRO A 224 25.18 -4.76 -16.83
C PRO A 224 25.23 -5.39 -18.20
N GLU A 225 24.84 -4.67 -19.26
CA GLU A 225 24.92 -5.16 -20.63
C GLU A 225 26.34 -5.71 -20.84
N PRO A 226 26.54 -7.04 -20.95
CA PRO A 226 27.88 -7.60 -21.07
C PRO A 226 28.54 -7.21 -22.41
N SER A 227 27.78 -6.59 -23.30
CA SER A 227 28.10 -6.32 -24.70
C SER A 227 28.79 -4.97 -24.92
N THR A 228 28.49 -3.93 -24.13
CA THR A 228 29.03 -2.58 -24.40
C THR A 228 30.52 -2.50 -24.08
N ILE A 229 30.99 -3.20 -23.04
CA ILE A 229 32.41 -3.30 -22.69
C ILE A 229 33.18 -4.10 -23.76
N LEU A 230 32.58 -5.15 -24.32
CA LEU A 230 33.18 -5.93 -25.41
C LEU A 230 33.30 -5.11 -26.72
N ILE A 231 32.32 -4.27 -27.04
CA ILE A 231 32.35 -3.42 -28.25
C ILE A 231 33.52 -2.40 -28.17
N TRP A 232 33.74 -1.76 -27.02
CA TRP A 232 34.86 -0.84 -26.86
C TRP A 232 36.23 -1.54 -26.80
N LEU A 233 36.31 -2.74 -26.21
CA LEU A 233 37.54 -3.55 -26.20
C LEU A 233 37.92 -4.05 -27.60
N VAL A 234 36.94 -4.47 -28.41
CA VAL A 234 37.16 -4.93 -29.78
C VAL A 234 37.52 -3.76 -30.70
N LEU A 235 36.86 -2.61 -30.58
CA LEU A 235 37.21 -1.41 -31.35
C LEU A 235 38.59 -0.86 -30.98
N GLY A 236 38.97 -0.90 -29.70
CA GLY A 236 40.30 -0.52 -29.23
C GLY A 236 41.42 -1.42 -29.79
N MET A 237 41.19 -2.75 -29.88
CA MET A 237 42.18 -3.68 -30.44
C MET A 237 42.31 -3.58 -31.97
N VAL A 238 41.23 -3.29 -32.70
CA VAL A 238 41.28 -3.08 -34.16
C VAL A 238 42.00 -1.76 -34.52
N GLY A 239 41.87 -0.72 -33.69
CA GLY A 239 42.68 0.50 -33.82
C GLY A 239 44.18 0.26 -33.58
N TYR A 240 44.53 -0.64 -32.66
CA TYR A 240 45.92 -0.94 -32.33
C TYR A 240 46.65 -1.76 -33.41
N THR A 241 45.98 -2.73 -34.05
CA THR A 241 46.60 -3.57 -35.09
C THR A 241 46.78 -2.82 -36.42
N SER A 242 45.88 -1.87 -36.73
CA SER A 242 45.98 -1.04 -37.95
C SER A 242 47.11 0.00 -37.91
N MET A 243 47.57 0.42 -36.71
CA MET A 243 48.72 1.33 -36.57
C MET A 243 50.08 0.65 -36.72
N ARG A 244 50.19 -0.68 -36.50
CA ARG A 244 51.47 -1.39 -36.64
C ARG A 244 51.81 -1.80 -38.07
N PHE A 245 50.81 -1.99 -38.93
CA PHE A 245 51.05 -2.43 -40.32
C PHE A 245 51.48 -1.32 -41.29
N ARG A 246 51.39 -0.05 -40.89
CA ARG A 246 51.75 1.09 -41.74
C ARG A 246 53.22 1.53 -41.67
N SER A 247 54.06 0.86 -40.89
CA SER A 247 55.47 1.23 -40.70
C SER A 247 56.49 0.33 -41.42
N PHE A 248 56.05 -0.65 -42.22
CA PHE A 248 56.96 -1.62 -42.89
C PHE A 248 57.06 -1.48 -44.41
N PHE A 249 56.47 -0.44 -45.01
CA PHE A 249 56.66 -0.13 -46.44
C PHE A 249 56.93 1.36 -46.64
N SER A 250 58.16 1.76 -46.36
CA SER A 250 58.80 2.90 -47.02
C SER A 250 60.29 2.59 -47.15
N VAL A 251 60.66 2.25 -48.39
CA VAL A 251 61.97 2.20 -49.09
C VAL A 251 63.23 2.28 -48.22
#